data_AF-A4F7K5-F1
#
_entry.id   AF-A4F7K5-F1
#
_cell.length_a   1.000
_cell.length_b   1.000
_cell.length_c   1.000
_cell.angle_alpha   90.00
_cell.angle_beta   90.00
_cell.angle_gamma   90.00
#
_symmetry.space_group_name_H-M   'P 1'
#
loop_
_entity.id
_entity.type
_entity.pdbx_description
1 polymer ?
#
loop_
_entity_poly.entity_id
_entity_poly.type
_entity_poly.pdbx_seq_one_letter_code
_entity_poly.pdbx_strand_id
1 'polypeptide(L)'
;MKPKQSFSFEFKLEVVRRFLDGEATTAELAREYALSSPKLVETWVRKYRREGEDALRPKRRGRPPGAPEPPEGELSEVQRLRQENQRLAAENAYLKKLRALRAQGRK
;
A
#
# COMPACT_ATOMS: atom_id res chain seq x y z
N MET A 1 -31.95 1.81 -14.75
CA MET A 1 -30.61 1.35 -14.30
C MET A 1 -30.69 0.92 -12.84
N LYS A 2 -30.19 -0.25 -12.46
CA LYS A 2 -30.11 -0.65 -11.04
C LYS A 2 -29.00 0.15 -10.35
N PRO A 3 -29.24 0.76 -9.16
CA PRO A 3 -28.20 1.49 -8.44
C PRO A 3 -27.06 0.55 -8.06
N LYS A 4 -25.81 1.03 -8.21
CA LYS A 4 -24.63 0.26 -7.85
C LYS A 4 -24.55 0.15 -6.32
N GLN A 5 -24.78 -1.05 -5.80
CA GLN A 5 -24.60 -1.36 -4.38
C GLN A 5 -23.14 -1.10 -3.99
N SER A 6 -22.92 -0.28 -2.96
CA SER A 6 -21.61 -0.06 -2.34
C SER A 6 -21.55 -0.82 -1.02
N PHE A 7 -20.44 -1.52 -0.81
CA PHE A 7 -20.18 -2.23 0.43
C PHE A 7 -19.05 -1.52 1.18
N SER A 8 -19.19 -1.43 2.50
CA SER A 8 -18.16 -0.87 3.39
C SER A 8 -16.88 -1.71 3.34
N PHE A 9 -15.77 -1.15 3.83
CA PHE A 9 -14.50 -1.86 3.91
C PHE A 9 -14.59 -3.05 4.88
N GLU A 10 -15.09 -2.81 6.09
CA GLU A 10 -15.25 -3.83 7.14
C GLU A 10 -16.07 -5.02 6.65
N PHE A 11 -17.18 -4.77 5.97
CA PHE A 11 -18.03 -5.83 5.44
C PHE A 11 -17.30 -6.70 4.41
N LYS A 12 -16.56 -6.09 3.48
CA LYS A 12 -15.78 -6.87 2.50
C LYS A 12 -14.68 -7.66 3.18
N LEU A 13 -14.07 -7.10 4.21
CA LEU A 13 -12.98 -7.73 4.95
C LEU A 13 -13.49 -8.97 5.70
N GLU A 14 -14.64 -8.86 6.37
CA GLU A 14 -15.31 -9.99 7.03
C GLU A 14 -15.60 -11.13 6.03
N VAL A 15 -16.26 -10.82 4.92
CA VAL A 15 -16.60 -11.81 3.88
C VAL A 15 -15.34 -12.50 3.32
N VAL A 16 -14.26 -11.75 3.11
CA VAL A 16 -13.00 -12.32 2.61
C VAL A 16 -12.32 -13.19 3.66
N ARG A 17 -12.31 -12.78 4.94
CA ARG A 17 -11.71 -13.56 6.03
C ARG A 17 -12.39 -14.93 6.17
N ARG A 18 -13.73 -14.96 6.23
CA ARG A 18 -14.49 -16.22 6.29
C ARG A 18 -14.20 -17.16 5.11
N PHE A 19 -14.01 -16.60 3.91
CA PHE A 19 -13.59 -17.40 2.76
C PHE A 19 -12.16 -17.96 2.91
N LEU A 20 -11.22 -17.17 3.45
CA LEU A 20 -9.83 -17.59 3.65
C LEU A 20 -9.69 -18.61 4.78
N ASP A 21 -10.53 -18.50 5.81
CA ASP A 21 -10.62 -19.44 6.92
C ASP A 21 -11.28 -20.78 6.50
N GLY A 22 -11.81 -20.83 5.27
CA GLY A 22 -12.41 -22.04 4.70
C GLY A 22 -13.81 -22.35 5.25
N GLU A 23 -14.46 -21.40 5.93
CA GLU A 23 -15.78 -21.58 6.53
C GLU A 23 -16.89 -21.77 5.50
N ALA A 24 -16.75 -21.15 4.32
CA ALA A 24 -17.77 -21.17 3.28
C ALA A 24 -17.18 -20.89 1.89
N THR A 25 -17.85 -21.41 0.87
CA THR A 25 -17.55 -21.12 -0.54
C THR A 25 -18.04 -19.72 -0.95
N THR A 26 -17.54 -19.21 -2.07
CA THR A 26 -18.00 -17.91 -2.62
C THR A 26 -19.50 -17.90 -2.94
N ALA A 27 -20.09 -19.06 -3.24
CA ALA A 27 -21.51 -19.20 -3.51
C ALA A 27 -22.37 -19.15 -2.24
N GLU A 28 -21.92 -19.80 -1.17
CA GLU A 28 -22.59 -19.77 0.13
C GLU A 28 -22.53 -18.37 0.75
N LEU A 29 -21.34 -17.74 0.76
CA LEU A 29 -21.18 -16.37 1.24
C LEU A 29 -22.05 -15.39 0.44
N ALA A 30 -22.17 -15.57 -0.87
CA ALA A 30 -23.04 -14.71 -1.66
C ALA A 30 -24.52 -14.86 -1.31
N ARG A 31 -24.97 -16.07 -0.92
CA ARG A 31 -26.36 -16.28 -0.48
C ARG A 31 -26.58 -15.75 0.93
N GLU A 32 -25.68 -16.05 1.86
CA GLU A 32 -25.75 -15.66 3.26
C GLU A 32 -25.78 -14.14 3.41
N TYR A 33 -24.91 -13.44 2.69
CA TYR A 33 -24.82 -11.98 2.71
C TYR A 33 -25.69 -11.28 1.64
N ALA A 34 -26.63 -12.01 1.02
CA ALA A 34 -27.54 -11.50 -0.02
C ALA A 34 -26.84 -10.70 -1.13
N LEU A 35 -25.65 -11.15 -1.54
CA LEU A 35 -24.85 -10.52 -2.59
C LEU A 35 -25.41 -10.85 -3.97
N SER A 36 -25.25 -9.91 -4.90
CA SER A 36 -25.77 -10.06 -6.26
C SER A 36 -25.12 -11.18 -7.07
N SER A 37 -23.90 -11.60 -6.72
CA SER A 37 -23.20 -12.68 -7.40
C SER A 37 -22.04 -13.23 -6.57
N PRO A 38 -21.78 -14.56 -6.62
CA PRO A 38 -20.55 -15.17 -6.10
C PRO A 38 -19.26 -14.57 -6.67
N LYS A 39 -19.32 -14.05 -7.90
CA LYS A 39 -18.18 -13.41 -8.58
C LYS A 39 -17.72 -12.11 -7.88
N LEU A 40 -18.62 -11.49 -7.12
CA LEU A 40 -18.28 -10.32 -6.31
C LEU A 40 -17.31 -10.70 -5.17
N VAL A 41 -17.60 -11.80 -4.47
CA VAL A 41 -16.74 -12.37 -3.42
C VAL A 41 -15.40 -12.79 -4.00
N GLU A 42 -15.41 -13.51 -5.13
CA GLU A 42 -14.18 -13.93 -5.83
C GLU A 42 -13.29 -12.72 -6.17
N THR A 43 -13.89 -11.62 -6.61
CA THR A 43 -13.15 -10.38 -6.93
C THR A 43 -12.51 -9.78 -5.68
N TRP A 44 -13.18 -9.79 -4.54
CA TRP A 44 -12.63 -9.28 -3.27
C TRP A 44 -11.48 -10.16 -2.78
N VAL A 45 -11.65 -11.48 -2.79
CA VAL A 45 -10.60 -12.44 -2.42
C VAL A 45 -9.36 -12.27 -3.30
N ARG A 46 -9.54 -12.15 -4.63
CA ARG A 46 -8.42 -11.94 -5.57
C ARG A 46 -7.68 -10.63 -5.30
N LYS A 47 -8.40 -9.55 -4.98
CA LYS A 47 -7.80 -8.26 -4.61
C LYS A 47 -7.01 -8.38 -3.31
N TYR A 48 -7.60 -9.01 -2.31
CA TYR A 48 -6.96 -9.26 -1.02
C TYR A 48 -5.66 -10.05 -1.18
N ARG A 49 -5.67 -11.14 -1.96
CA ARG A 49 -4.46 -11.95 -2.20
C ARG A 49 -3.32 -11.19 -2.89
N ARG A 50 -3.63 -10.12 -3.63
CA ARG A 50 -2.64 -9.35 -4.39
C ARG A 50 -2.09 -8.14 -3.64
N GLU A 51 -2.97 -7.40 -2.98
CA GLU A 51 -2.69 -6.07 -2.41
C GLU A 51 -2.99 -6.01 -0.89
N GLY A 52 -3.41 -7.12 -0.27
CA GLY A 52 -3.80 -7.18 1.14
C GLY A 52 -5.14 -6.49 1.43
N GLU A 53 -5.36 -6.14 2.70
CA GLU A 53 -6.58 -5.48 3.17
C GLU A 53 -6.83 -4.14 2.46
N ASP A 54 -5.78 -3.36 2.20
CA ASP A 54 -5.90 -2.05 1.55
C ASP A 54 -6.55 -2.10 0.16
N ALA A 55 -6.52 -3.25 -0.50
CA ALA A 55 -7.18 -3.49 -1.77
C ALA A 55 -8.73 -3.42 -1.70
N LEU A 56 -9.30 -3.65 -0.52
CA LEU A 56 -10.75 -3.65 -0.27
C LEU A 56 -11.28 -2.25 0.07
N ARG A 57 -10.39 -1.34 0.50
CA ARG A 57 -10.73 0.05 0.82
C ARG A 57 -11.34 0.74 -0.41
N PRO A 58 -12.36 1.59 -0.23
CA PRO A 58 -12.93 2.35 -1.33
C PRO A 58 -11.87 3.30 -1.91
N LYS A 59 -11.37 2.98 -3.11
CA LYS A 59 -10.52 3.91 -3.87
C LYS A 59 -11.38 5.10 -4.30
N ARG A 60 -10.95 6.33 -3.96
CA ARG A 60 -11.62 7.56 -4.39
C ARG A 60 -11.71 7.53 -5.92
N ARG A 61 -12.92 7.64 -6.49
CA ARG A 61 -13.08 7.79 -7.94
C ARG A 61 -12.68 9.21 -8.30
N GLY A 62 -11.65 9.35 -9.14
CA GLY A 62 -11.17 10.64 -9.64
C GLY A 62 -9.65 10.77 -9.53
N ARG A 63 -9.10 11.74 -10.25
CA ARG A 63 -7.72 12.21 -10.01
C ARG A 63 -7.68 12.66 -8.53
N PRO A 64 -6.78 12.14 -7.68
CA PRO A 64 -6.56 12.76 -6.38
C PRO A 64 -6.30 14.25 -6.65
N PRO A 65 -6.88 15.20 -5.89
CA PRO A 65 -6.47 16.58 -6.00
C PRO A 65 -4.94 16.54 -5.98
N GLY A 66 -4.31 17.14 -7.00
CA GLY A 66 -2.85 17.21 -7.06
C GLY A 66 -2.38 17.60 -5.66
N ALA A 67 -1.42 16.85 -5.11
CA ALA A 67 -0.88 17.17 -3.79
C ALA A 67 -0.69 18.69 -3.75
N PRO A 68 -1.21 19.40 -2.73
CA PRO A 68 -0.98 20.83 -2.65
C PRO A 68 0.52 21.03 -2.86
N GLU A 69 0.88 21.83 -3.86
CA GLU A 69 2.27 22.19 -4.03
C GLU A 69 2.74 22.69 -2.66
N PRO A 70 3.90 22.20 -2.16
CA PRO A 70 4.46 22.75 -0.95
C PRO A 70 4.48 24.27 -1.08
N PRO A 71 4.15 25.03 -0.02
CA PRO A 71 4.22 26.48 -0.07
C PRO A 71 5.59 26.90 -0.63
N GLU A 72 5.59 27.92 -1.49
CA GLU A 72 6.78 28.37 -2.21
C GLU A 72 7.99 28.47 -1.26
N GLY A 73 9.02 27.66 -1.51
CA GLY A 73 10.24 27.61 -0.70
C GLY A 73 10.43 26.34 0.13
N GLU A 74 9.40 25.50 0.31
CA GLU A 74 9.54 24.21 0.99
C GLU A 74 9.90 23.09 -0.01
N LEU A 75 11.10 22.52 0.16
CA LEU A 75 11.50 21.34 -0.61
C LEU A 75 10.52 20.20 -0.36
N SER A 76 10.02 19.58 -1.43
CA SER A 76 9.21 18.36 -1.34
C SER A 76 9.95 17.34 -0.46
N GLU A 77 9.20 16.58 0.35
CA GLU A 77 9.76 15.52 1.20
C GLU A 77 10.73 14.61 0.42
N VAL A 78 10.38 14.28 -0.83
CA VAL A 78 11.23 13.50 -1.73
C VAL A 78 12.56 14.20 -2.04
N GLN A 79 12.54 15.52 -2.25
CA GLN A 79 13.76 16.30 -2.50
C GLN A 79 14.63 16.40 -1.25
N ARG A 80 14.03 16.65 -0.08
CA ARG A 80 14.75 16.67 1.21
C ARG A 80 15.45 15.34 1.48
N LEU A 81 14.73 14.23 1.31
CA LEU A 81 15.28 12.88 1.49
C LEU A 81 16.40 12.57 0.50
N ARG A 82 16.31 13.06 -0.74
CA ARG A 82 17.39 12.92 -1.75
C ARG A 82 18.63 13.71 -1.36
N GLN A 83 18.48 14.96 -0.92
CA GLN A 83 19.61 15.78 -0.46
C GLN A 83 20.28 15.16 0.77
N GLU A 84 19.50 14.68 1.72
CA GLU A 84 20.02 14.01 2.91
C GLU A 84 20.75 12.71 2.54
N ASN A 85 20.21 11.92 1.61
CA ASN A 85 20.91 10.74 1.08
C ASN A 85 22.25 11.10 0.45
N GLN A 86 22.30 12.17 -0.36
CA GLN A 86 23.55 12.63 -0.97
C GLN A 86 24.57 13.07 0.08
N ARG A 87 24.15 13.83 1.10
CA ARG A 87 25.00 14.24 2.23
C ARG A 87 25.56 13.02 2.96
N LEU A 88 24.69 12.11 3.36
CA LEU A 88 25.07 10.90 4.08
C LEU A 88 25.98 9.99 3.24
N ALA A 89 25.77 9.93 1.92
CA ALA A 89 26.63 9.17 1.03
C ALA A 89 28.06 9.75 0.97
N ALA A 90 28.19 11.09 0.92
CA ALA A 90 29.49 11.76 0.96
C ALA A 90 30.21 11.54 2.29
N GLU A 91 29.50 11.68 3.41
CA GLU A 91 30.04 11.41 4.75
C GLU A 91 30.49 9.95 4.89
N ASN A 92 29.66 9.01 4.46
CA ASN A 92 30.03 7.59 4.46
C ASN A 92 31.23 7.30 3.58
N ALA A 93 31.36 7.95 2.42
CA ALA A 93 32.53 7.79 1.55
C ALA A 93 33.80 8.31 2.22
N TYR A 94 33.73 9.47 2.88
CA TYR A 94 34.84 10.03 3.64
C TYR A 94 35.26 9.13 4.81
N LEU A 95 34.30 8.66 5.61
CA LEU A 95 34.56 7.75 6.72
C LEU A 95 35.15 6.42 6.25
N LYS A 96 34.67 5.86 5.14
CA LYS A 96 35.26 4.65 4.53
C LYS A 96 36.71 4.89 4.10
N LYS A 97 37.01 6.04 3.49
CA LYS A 97 38.38 6.39 3.11
C LYS A 97 39.30 6.52 4.32
N LEU A 98 38.86 7.18 5.40
CA LEU A 98 39.62 7.28 6.65
C LEU A 98 39.88 5.91 7.28
N ARG A 99 38.87 5.03 7.32
CA ARG A 99 39.02 3.65 7.81
C ARG A 99 40.06 2.88 7.00
N ALA A 100 40.05 3.02 5.67
CA ALA A 100 41.03 2.38 4.79
C ALA A 100 42.47 2.87 5.05
N LEU A 101 42.67 4.18 5.24
CA LEU A 101 43.99 4.75 5.55
C LEU A 101 44.50 4.28 6.92
N ARG A 102 43.63 4.25 7.94
CA ARG A 102 43.99 3.74 9.28
C ARG A 102 44.34 2.25 9.26
N ALA A 103 43.68 1.45 8.42
CA ALA A 103 44.01 0.04 8.24
C ALA A 103 45.38 -0.15 7.56
N GLN A 104 45.79 0.75 6.68
CA GLN A 104 47.09 0.69 5.99
C GLN A 104 48.27 1.14 6.86
N GLY A 105 48.07 2.09 7.78
CA GLY A 105 49.08 2.54 8.75
C GLY A 105 49.31 1.59 9.94
N ARG A 106 48.61 0.45 9.96
CA ARG A 106 48.81 -0.65 10.92
C ARG A 106 49.66 -1.75 10.25
N LYS A 107 50.91 -1.42 9.93
CA LYS A 107 51.95 -2.36 9.51
C LYS A 107 53.28 -1.94 10.11
#